data_AF-A0A661KAY4-F1
#
_entry.id   AF-A0A661KAY4-F1
#
_cell.length_a   1.000
_cell.length_b   1.000
_cell.length_c   1.000
_cell.angle_alpha   90.00
_cell.angle_beta   90.00
_cell.angle_gamma   90.00
#
_symmetry.space_group_name_H-M   'P 1'
#
loop_
_entity.id
_entity.type
_entity.pdbx_description
1 polymer ?
#
loop_
_entity_poly.entity_id
_entity_poly.type
_entity_poly.pdbx_seq_one_letter_code
_entity_poly.pdbx_strand_id
1 'polypeptide(L)'
;MAGFNNLGDLTYTNERVYQKGTVAAGLVFFTTHEPSNDVCASGGTARLYALDFVTGTAPESPIFDITGDGVVDENDIIQIGDEYFIPIGIEIGQGVPHAPIVDIQNEIALIPMSTGEVKVVKIDLPGSSIELKGWREVVQ
;
A
#
# COMPACT_ATOMS: atom_id res chain seq x y z
N MET A 1 18.09 10.06 -8.35
CA MET A 1 18.32 9.72 -6.93
C MET A 1 17.37 10.58 -6.11
N ALA A 2 16.20 10.06 -5.76
CA ALA A 2 15.30 10.74 -4.84
C ALA A 2 15.84 10.48 -3.43
N GLY A 3 16.19 11.56 -2.72
CA GLY A 3 16.66 11.48 -1.34
C GLY A 3 15.50 11.12 -0.41
N PHE A 4 15.67 10.05 0.35
CA PHE A 4 14.82 9.71 1.47
C PHE A 4 15.10 10.73 2.59
N ASN A 5 14.32 11.82 2.62
CA ASN A 5 14.33 12.76 3.72
C ASN A 5 13.25 12.34 4.72
N ASN A 6 13.63 12.28 6.01
CA ASN A 6 12.79 12.04 7.18
C ASN A 6 11.75 13.15 7.44
N LEU A 7 10.94 13.49 6.44
CA LEU A 7 9.78 14.37 6.56
C LEU A 7 8.63 13.63 5.89
N GLY A 8 7.49 13.51 6.59
CA GLY A 8 6.28 12.82 6.13
C GLY A 8 5.61 13.51 4.94
N ASP A 9 6.36 13.70 3.86
CA ASP A 9 5.95 14.31 2.60
C ASP A 9 6.15 13.32 1.45
N LEU A 10 5.26 13.43 0.48
CA LEU A 10 5.30 12.66 -0.75
C LEU A 10 6.44 13.19 -1.62
N THR A 11 7.45 12.36 -1.89
CA THR A 11 8.71 12.80 -2.49
C THR A 11 8.61 12.97 -4.02
N TYR A 12 7.49 12.56 -4.62
CA TYR A 12 7.23 12.69 -6.05
C TYR A 12 6.56 14.02 -6.39
N THR A 13 6.86 14.54 -7.59
CA THR A 13 6.46 15.90 -7.94
C THR A 13 4.95 15.99 -8.15
N ASN A 14 4.27 16.89 -7.43
CA ASN A 14 2.80 17.07 -7.49
C ASN A 14 1.99 15.82 -7.10
N GLU A 15 2.59 14.89 -6.38
CA GLU A 15 1.89 13.73 -5.88
C GLU A 15 0.82 14.13 -4.86
N ARG A 16 -0.36 13.51 -4.96
CA ARG A 16 -1.52 13.89 -4.15
C ARG A 16 -2.46 12.73 -3.92
N VAL A 17 -3.17 12.80 -2.79
CA VAL A 17 -4.22 11.87 -2.39
C VAL A 17 -5.57 12.46 -2.76
N TYR A 18 -6.36 11.76 -3.57
CA TYR A 18 -7.72 12.18 -3.94
C TYR A 18 -8.81 11.37 -3.26
N GLN A 19 -8.46 10.19 -2.77
CA GLN A 19 -9.39 9.16 -2.32
C GLN A 19 -9.23 8.94 -0.82
N LYS A 20 -10.27 8.39 -0.20
CA LYS A 20 -10.19 7.97 1.19
C LYS A 20 -9.27 6.75 1.29
N GLY A 21 -8.47 6.71 2.36
CA GLY A 21 -7.77 5.50 2.75
C GLY A 21 -8.71 4.47 3.40
N THR A 22 -8.25 3.24 3.45
CA THR A 22 -8.90 2.11 4.11
C THR A 22 -8.05 1.66 5.28
N VAL A 23 -8.65 1.55 6.46
CA VAL A 23 -7.95 1.11 7.67
C VAL A 23 -8.27 -0.36 7.91
N ALA A 24 -7.24 -1.18 8.06
CA ALA A 24 -7.36 -2.61 8.32
C ALA A 24 -6.12 -3.11 9.07
N ALA A 25 -6.31 -4.01 10.05
CA ALA A 25 -5.21 -4.62 10.82
C ALA A 25 -4.18 -3.63 11.41
N GLY A 26 -4.63 -2.47 11.89
CA GLY A 26 -3.73 -1.44 12.44
C GLY A 26 -2.97 -0.61 11.40
N LEU A 27 -3.21 -0.86 10.11
CA LEU A 27 -2.60 -0.14 8.99
C LEU A 27 -3.62 0.78 8.30
N VAL A 28 -3.12 1.84 7.66
CA VAL A 28 -3.87 2.65 6.71
C VAL A 28 -3.32 2.45 5.30
N PHE A 29 -4.18 1.96 4.42
CA PHE A 29 -3.93 1.81 3.00
C PHE A 29 -4.50 3.00 2.26
N PHE A 30 -3.71 3.69 1.45
CA PHE A 30 -4.22 4.79 0.63
C PHE A 30 -3.46 4.89 -0.68
N THR A 31 -4.11 5.47 -1.67
CA THR A 31 -3.54 5.62 -3.00
C THR A 31 -3.18 7.08 -3.27
N THR A 32 -2.07 7.27 -3.96
CA THR A 32 -1.63 8.58 -4.44
C THR A 32 -1.58 8.57 -5.96
N HIS A 33 -1.62 9.77 -6.53
CA HIS A 33 -1.46 9.97 -7.95
C HIS A 33 -0.48 11.11 -8.18
N GLU A 34 0.58 10.81 -8.91
CA GLU A 34 1.51 11.76 -9.51
C GLU A 34 1.03 12.11 -10.94
N PRO A 35 0.46 13.30 -11.17
CA PRO A 35 0.00 13.69 -12.50
C PRO A 35 1.15 13.80 -13.50
N SER A 36 0.90 13.43 -14.76
CA SER A 36 1.83 13.76 -15.84
C SER A 36 1.93 15.28 -16.03
N ASN A 37 3.13 15.76 -16.36
CA ASN A 37 3.36 17.15 -16.77
C ASN A 37 2.89 17.43 -18.21
N ASP A 38 2.61 16.37 -18.98
CA ASP A 38 2.02 16.48 -20.32
C ASP A 38 0.50 16.57 -20.22
N VAL A 39 -0.05 17.73 -20.61
CA VAL A 39 -1.50 18.01 -20.60
C VAL A 39 -2.30 17.11 -21.54
N CYS A 40 -1.65 16.48 -22.51
CA CYS A 40 -2.26 15.54 -23.46
C CYS A 40 -2.14 14.08 -23.01
N ALA A 41 -1.30 13.78 -22.02
CA ALA A 41 -1.20 12.45 -21.46
C ALA A 41 -2.42 12.19 -20.58
N SER A 42 -3.19 11.15 -20.89
CA SER A 42 -4.35 10.73 -20.09
C SER A 42 -3.97 10.04 -18.77
N GLY A 43 -2.77 10.31 -18.25
CA GLY A 43 -2.11 9.47 -17.26
C GLY A 43 -1.28 10.23 -16.24
N GLY A 44 -0.65 9.42 -15.41
CA GLY A 44 0.06 9.78 -14.22
C GLY A 44 0.38 8.49 -13.49
N THR A 45 1.28 8.54 -12.54
CA THR A 45 1.73 7.35 -11.82
C THR A 45 0.92 7.20 -10.55
N ALA A 46 0.29 6.05 -10.39
CA ALA A 46 -0.43 5.66 -9.19
C ALA A 46 0.49 4.87 -8.26
N ARG A 47 0.37 5.14 -6.96
CA ARG A 47 1.04 4.37 -5.93
C ARG A 47 0.05 3.95 -4.86
N LEU A 48 0.35 2.83 -4.22
CA LEU A 48 -0.34 2.35 -3.03
C LEU A 48 0.62 2.47 -1.85
N TYR A 49 0.16 3.08 -0.76
CA TYR A 49 0.88 3.20 0.49
C TYR A 49 0.22 2.38 1.58
N ALA A 50 1.03 1.87 2.51
CA ALA A 50 0.62 1.25 3.76
C ALA A 50 1.46 1.83 4.91
N LEU A 51 0.80 2.43 5.90
CA LEU A 51 1.44 3.02 7.08
C LEU A 51 0.79 2.48 8.34
N ASP A 52 1.51 2.54 9.46
CA ASP A 52 0.89 2.39 10.77
C ASP A 52 -0.21 3.45 10.95
N PHE A 53 -1.42 3.01 11.29
CA PHE A 53 -2.58 3.89 11.37
C PHE A 53 -2.49 4.91 12.51
N VAL A 54 -1.75 4.58 13.58
CA VAL A 54 -1.63 5.41 14.79
C VAL A 54 -0.52 6.43 14.64
N THR A 55 0.66 6.01 14.16
CA THR A 55 1.85 6.84 14.09
C THR A 55 2.01 7.54 12.73
N GLY A 56 1.42 6.98 11.67
CA GLY A 56 1.67 7.42 10.30
C GLY A 56 3.07 7.10 9.79
N THR A 57 3.81 6.22 10.47
CA THR A 57 5.18 5.81 10.09
C THR A 57 5.16 4.47 9.37
N ALA A 58 6.35 3.97 9.01
CA ALA A 58 6.50 2.60 8.58
C ALA A 58 5.97 1.62 9.65
N PRO A 59 5.31 0.53 9.23
CA PRO A 59 4.91 -0.55 10.13
C PRO A 59 6.13 -1.35 10.63
N GLU A 60 5.92 -2.29 11.55
CA GLU A 60 6.99 -3.09 12.16
C GLU A 60 7.57 -4.17 11.24
N SER A 61 6.79 -4.61 10.25
CA SER A 61 7.17 -5.63 9.27
C SER A 61 6.81 -5.18 7.84
N PRO A 62 7.48 -5.73 6.80
CA PRO A 62 7.11 -5.50 5.40
C PRO A 62 5.65 -5.84 5.12
N ILE A 63 5.00 -4.98 4.33
CA ILE A 63 3.60 -5.16 3.92
C ILE A 63 3.49 -5.55 2.45
N PHE A 64 4.49 -5.21 1.63
CA PHE A 64 4.48 -5.44 0.20
C PHE A 64 5.59 -6.40 -0.21
N ASP A 65 5.28 -7.29 -1.14
CA ASP A 65 6.25 -8.11 -1.86
C ASP A 65 6.96 -7.25 -2.90
N ILE A 66 8.11 -6.70 -2.55
CA ILE A 66 8.93 -5.86 -3.44
C ILE A 66 9.94 -6.69 -4.24
N THR A 67 10.22 -7.93 -3.79
CA THR A 67 11.12 -8.85 -4.47
C THR A 67 10.44 -9.55 -5.66
N GLY A 68 9.11 -9.67 -5.62
CA GLY A 68 8.27 -10.30 -6.63
C GLY A 68 8.28 -11.83 -6.57
N ASP A 69 8.64 -12.42 -5.44
CA ASP A 69 8.72 -13.88 -5.28
C ASP A 69 7.40 -14.52 -4.81
N GLY A 70 6.38 -13.70 -4.55
CA GLY A 70 5.06 -14.10 -4.11
C GLY A 70 4.96 -14.32 -2.60
N VAL A 71 5.98 -13.97 -1.81
CA VAL A 71 6.01 -14.00 -0.34
C VAL A 71 6.28 -12.57 0.15
N VAL A 72 5.77 -12.24 1.34
CA VAL A 72 6.14 -10.99 2.01
C VAL A 72 6.94 -11.39 3.24
N ASP A 73 8.24 -11.11 3.27
CA ASP A 73 9.13 -11.49 4.36
C ASP A 73 10.31 -10.53 4.56
N GLU A 74 11.31 -10.93 5.35
CA GLU A 74 12.49 -10.12 5.66
C GLU A 74 13.31 -9.73 4.41
N ASN A 75 13.17 -10.45 3.29
CA ASN A 75 13.82 -10.12 2.02
C ASN A 75 13.19 -8.88 1.35
N ASP A 76 11.99 -8.46 1.76
CA ASP A 76 11.32 -7.25 1.30
C ASP A 76 11.76 -5.98 2.06
N ILE A 77 12.80 -6.09 2.90
CA ILE A 77 13.42 -4.95 3.58
C ILE A 77 14.55 -4.39 2.70
N ILE A 78 14.53 -3.08 2.47
CA ILE A 78 15.57 -2.40 1.70
C ILE A 78 16.73 -2.02 2.63
N GLN A 79 17.94 -2.45 2.29
CA GLN A 79 19.16 -2.04 2.99
C GLN A 79 19.88 -0.93 2.21
N ILE A 80 20.17 0.20 2.88
CA ILE A 80 20.98 1.30 2.33
C ILE A 80 22.13 1.57 3.29
N GLY A 81 23.33 1.12 2.94
CA GLY A 81 24.48 1.16 3.85
C GLY A 81 24.23 0.23 5.05
N ASP A 82 24.31 0.77 6.25
CA ASP A 82 24.11 0.04 7.51
C ASP A 82 22.67 0.17 8.05
N GLU A 83 21.78 0.85 7.33
CA GLU A 83 20.39 1.09 7.74
C GLU A 83 19.40 0.22 6.94
N TYR A 84 18.33 -0.20 7.62
CA TYR A 84 17.26 -1.02 7.08
C TYR A 84 15.95 -0.23 7.03
N PHE A 85 15.25 -0.33 5.92
CA PHE A 85 14.03 0.41 5.64
C PHE A 85 12.92 -0.52 5.20
N ILE A 86 11.76 -0.40 5.85
CA ILE A 86 10.54 -1.09 5.45
C ILE A 86 9.87 -0.27 4.34
N PRO A 87 9.64 -0.85 3.15
CA PRO A 87 8.93 -0.15 2.07
C PRO A 87 7.49 0.16 2.49
N ILE A 88 7.14 1.45 2.48
CA ILE A 88 5.80 1.93 2.85
C ILE A 88 4.89 2.16 1.65
N GLY A 89 5.38 1.97 0.44
CA GLY A 89 4.57 2.14 -0.76
C GLY A 89 5.20 1.56 -2.01
N ILE A 90 4.34 1.24 -2.97
CA ILE A 90 4.70 0.64 -4.26
C ILE A 90 4.00 1.37 -5.40
N GLU A 91 4.64 1.36 -6.57
CA GLU A 91 3.99 1.81 -7.80
C GLU A 91 3.00 0.73 -8.29
N ILE A 92 1.76 1.14 -8.57
CA ILE A 92 0.71 0.25 -9.09
C ILE A 92 0.37 0.52 -10.55
N GLY A 93 1.12 1.40 -11.21
CA GLY A 93 1.06 1.65 -12.66
C GLY A 93 0.43 2.99 -13.04
N GLN A 94 -0.01 3.09 -14.29
CA GLN A 94 -0.49 4.34 -14.88
C GLN A 94 -1.99 4.55 -14.68
N GLY A 95 -2.40 5.80 -14.46
CA GLY A 95 -3.79 6.23 -14.33
C GLY A 95 -4.13 6.75 -12.93
N VAL A 96 -5.37 7.18 -12.74
CA VAL A 96 -5.85 7.68 -11.45
C VAL A 96 -6.38 6.51 -10.62
N PRO A 97 -5.81 6.24 -9.42
CA PRO A 97 -6.30 5.18 -8.56
C PRO A 97 -7.52 5.63 -7.74
N HIS A 98 -8.38 4.66 -7.42
CA HIS A 98 -9.50 4.85 -6.50
C HIS A 98 -9.11 4.42 -5.07
N ALA A 99 -10.05 4.53 -4.13
CA ALA A 99 -9.87 4.04 -2.76
C ALA A 99 -9.56 2.53 -2.77
N PRO A 100 -8.54 2.06 -2.01
CA PRO A 100 -8.20 0.64 -1.95
C PRO A 100 -9.28 -0.14 -1.19
N ILE A 101 -9.63 -1.32 -1.68
CA ILE A 101 -10.49 -2.27 -0.99
C ILE A 101 -9.59 -3.38 -0.44
N VAL A 102 -9.54 -3.53 0.88
CA VAL A 102 -8.70 -4.53 1.54
C VAL A 102 -9.52 -5.78 1.82
N ASP A 103 -9.12 -6.89 1.21
CA ASP A 103 -9.62 -8.22 1.54
C ASP A 103 -8.66 -8.85 2.56
N ILE A 104 -9.11 -8.88 3.82
CA ILE A 104 -8.29 -9.35 4.93
C ILE A 104 -8.15 -10.88 4.91
N GLN A 105 -9.09 -11.60 4.31
CA GLN A 105 -9.06 -13.07 4.29
C GLN A 105 -8.04 -13.58 3.28
N ASN A 106 -7.97 -12.94 2.12
CA ASN A 106 -7.04 -13.31 1.06
C ASN A 106 -5.75 -12.49 1.09
N GLU A 107 -5.64 -11.53 2.02
CA GLU A 107 -4.52 -10.60 2.18
C GLU A 107 -4.15 -9.92 0.86
N ILE A 108 -5.16 -9.32 0.23
CA ILE A 108 -5.00 -8.54 -1.00
C ILE A 108 -5.64 -7.17 -0.89
N ALA A 109 -5.03 -6.18 -1.53
CA ALA A 109 -5.62 -4.89 -1.80
C ALA A 109 -6.07 -4.81 -3.27
N LEU A 110 -7.34 -4.47 -3.48
CA LEU A 110 -7.93 -4.23 -4.80
C LEU A 110 -8.02 -2.73 -5.05
N ILE A 111 -7.46 -2.26 -6.15
CA ILE A 111 -7.43 -0.84 -6.51
C ILE A 111 -8.00 -0.66 -7.91
N PRO A 112 -9.25 -0.17 -8.03
CA PRO A 112 -9.80 0.24 -9.31
C PRO A 112 -9.04 1.43 -9.89
N MET A 113 -8.67 1.36 -11.16
CA MET A 113 -7.94 2.40 -11.88
C MET A 113 -8.84 3.10 -12.90
N SER A 114 -8.56 4.37 -13.21
CA SER A 114 -9.26 5.10 -14.29
C SER A 114 -9.06 4.48 -15.68
N THR A 115 -8.07 3.61 -15.84
CA THR A 115 -7.81 2.83 -17.07
C THR A 115 -8.82 1.71 -17.30
N GLY A 116 -9.67 1.41 -16.30
CA GLY A 116 -10.58 0.26 -16.31
C GLY A 116 -9.94 -1.04 -15.78
N GLU A 117 -8.65 -1.03 -15.49
CA GLU A 117 -7.96 -2.14 -14.82
C GLU A 117 -8.26 -2.12 -13.32
N VAL A 118 -8.31 -3.30 -12.69
CA VAL A 118 -8.29 -3.44 -11.23
C VAL A 118 -6.94 -4.03 -10.86
N LYS A 119 -6.12 -3.26 -10.12
CA LYS A 119 -4.86 -3.76 -9.58
C LYS A 119 -5.15 -4.63 -8.36
N VAL A 120 -4.56 -5.83 -8.35
CA VAL A 120 -4.62 -6.76 -7.24
C VAL A 120 -3.21 -6.83 -6.66
N VAL A 121 -3.04 -6.32 -5.45
CA VAL A 121 -1.76 -6.26 -4.76
C VAL A 121 -1.79 -7.23 -3.60
N LYS A 122 -0.84 -8.17 -3.54
CA LYS A 122 -0.63 -9.00 -2.35
C LYS A 122 -0.11 -8.11 -1.23
N ILE A 123 -0.68 -8.25 -0.04
CA ILE A 123 -0.25 -7.54 1.17
C ILE A 123 -0.03 -8.55 2.30
N ASP A 124 0.78 -8.21 3.29
CA ASP A 124 0.83 -8.92 4.58
C ASP A 124 0.09 -8.09 5.64
N LEU A 125 -0.76 -8.73 6.43
CA LEU A 125 -1.57 -8.04 7.44
C LEU A 125 -1.16 -8.53 8.83
N PRO A 126 -0.52 -7.69 9.66
CA PRO A 126 -0.04 -8.12 10.97
C PRO A 126 -1.22 -8.53 11.86
N GLY A 127 -1.16 -9.76 12.40
CA GLY A 127 -2.19 -10.28 13.29
C GLY A 127 -3.51 -10.64 12.61
N SER A 128 -3.51 -10.90 11.29
CA SER A 128 -4.66 -11.33 10.48
C SER A 128 -5.17 -12.74 10.79
N SER A 129 -5.15 -13.20 12.04
CA SER A 129 -5.87 -14.44 12.40
C SER A 129 -7.37 -14.15 12.55
N ILE A 130 -8.08 -14.00 11.43
CA ILE A 130 -9.55 -13.88 11.47
C ILE A 130 -10.16 -15.28 11.54
N GLU A 131 -10.63 -15.66 12.72
CA GLU A 131 -11.58 -16.75 12.84
C GLU A 131 -12.99 -16.24 12.49
N LEU A 132 -13.53 -16.71 11.36
CA LEU A 132 -14.95 -16.55 11.03
C LEU A 132 -15.79 -17.31 12.05
N LYS A 133 -16.33 -16.61 13.06
CA LYS A 133 -17.31 -17.19 13.98
C LYS A 133 -18.71 -16.91 13.48
N GLY A 134 -19.45 -17.98 13.18
CA GLY A 134 -20.84 -17.86 12.77
C GLY A 134 -21.70 -17.37 13.93
N TRP A 135 -22.78 -16.64 13.64
CA TRP A 135 -23.72 -16.10 14.64
C TRP A 135 -24.38 -17.17 15.56
N ARG A 136 -24.17 -18.47 15.31
CA ARG A 136 -24.65 -19.59 16.14
C ARG A 136 -23.56 -20.43 16.80
N GLU A 137 -22.29 -20.13 16.62
CA GLU A 137 -21.22 -20.83 17.33
C GLU A 137 -21.08 -20.27 18.74
N VAL A 138 -21.87 -20.81 19.67
CA VAL A 138 -21.61 -20.66 21.10
C VAL A 138 -20.44 -21.58 21.44
N VAL A 139 -19.31 -20.99 21.81
CA VAL A 139 -18.12 -21.72 22.26
C VAL A 139 -18.47 -22.49 23.52
N GLN A 140 -18.22 -23.80 23.51
CA GLN A 140 -18.31 -24.68 24.67
C GLN A 140 -16.90 -24.96 25.19
#